data_AF-A0A433PVL8-F1
#
_entry.id   AF-A0A433PVL8-F1
#
_cell.length_a   1.000
_cell.length_b   1.000
_cell.length_c   1.000
_cell.angle_alpha   90.00
_cell.angle_beta   90.00
_cell.angle_gamma   90.00
#
_symmetry.space_group_name_H-M   'P 1'
#
loop_
_entity.id
_entity.type
_entity.pdbx_description
1 polymer ?
#
loop_
_entity_poly.entity_id
_entity_poly.type
_entity_poly.pdbx_seq_one_letter_code
_entity_poly.pdbx_strand_id
1 'polypeptide(L)'
;MVSDSTTQKPASAIPLTRLAISPSEWHYLKVKITSEHTLSEHIDNLAFRLFIAQALGSTYGIVGSALFVDVLDWDDDALVGILKVASGAASPYFPSRSNLPIKRPPDPLERSDAFQSDHRVPLLHA
;
A
#
# COMPACT_ATOMS: atom_id res chain seq x y z
N MET A 1 -73.16 13.91 -4.33
CA MET A 1 -72.45 14.70 -5.36
C MET A 1 -70.96 14.58 -5.09
N VAL A 2 -70.19 14.35 -6.16
CA VAL A 2 -68.85 13.75 -6.20
C VAL A 2 -67.77 14.69 -5.63
N SER A 3 -66.87 14.15 -4.81
CA SER A 3 -65.65 14.81 -4.34
C SER A 3 -64.50 14.46 -5.27
N ASP A 4 -64.04 15.42 -6.08
CA ASP A 4 -62.78 15.28 -6.83
C ASP A 4 -61.64 15.90 -6.02
N SER A 5 -60.94 15.04 -5.28
CA SER A 5 -59.65 15.37 -4.66
C SER A 5 -58.56 15.07 -5.69
N THR A 6 -58.17 16.06 -6.51
CA THR A 6 -56.97 15.93 -7.36
C THR A 6 -55.72 15.88 -6.48
N THR A 7 -55.26 14.66 -6.17
CA THR A 7 -53.94 14.41 -5.61
C THR A 7 -52.88 14.72 -6.66
N GLN A 8 -52.37 15.95 -6.65
CA GLN A 8 -51.23 16.33 -7.46
C GLN A 8 -49.96 15.73 -6.84
N LYS A 9 -49.50 14.63 -7.42
CA LYS A 9 -48.23 13.97 -7.09
C LYS A 9 -47.09 14.99 -7.27
N PRO A 10 -46.33 15.35 -6.22
CA PRO A 10 -45.20 16.25 -6.40
C PRO A 10 -44.19 15.56 -7.33
N ALA A 11 -43.81 16.25 -8.40
CA ALA A 11 -42.75 15.82 -9.29
C ALA A 11 -41.50 15.54 -8.44
N SER A 12 -40.98 14.32 -8.53
CA SER A 12 -39.78 13.89 -7.81
C SER A 12 -38.61 14.77 -8.25
N ALA A 13 -38.23 15.72 -7.40
CA ALA A 13 -37.08 16.58 -7.64
C ALA A 13 -35.80 15.77 -7.45
N ILE A 14 -34.96 15.71 -8.50
CA ILE A 14 -33.65 15.08 -8.42
C ILE A 14 -32.76 15.96 -7.53
N PRO A 15 -32.24 15.45 -6.39
CA PRO A 15 -31.37 16.24 -5.54
C PRO A 15 -30.06 16.56 -6.28
N LEU A 16 -29.67 17.83 -6.24
CA LEU A 16 -28.44 18.32 -6.86
C LEU A 16 -27.25 17.94 -5.98
N THR A 17 -26.52 16.90 -6.38
CA THR A 17 -25.31 16.46 -5.67
C THR A 17 -24.08 17.19 -6.19
N ARG A 18 -23.42 17.97 -5.32
CA ARG A 18 -22.12 18.58 -5.62
C ARG A 18 -21.01 17.61 -5.25
N LEU A 19 -20.25 17.16 -6.25
CA LEU A 19 -19.06 16.33 -6.03
C LEU A 19 -17.85 17.23 -5.72
N ALA A 20 -17.14 16.91 -4.65
CA ALA A 20 -15.84 17.51 -4.35
C ALA A 20 -14.74 16.68 -5.03
N ILE A 21 -13.79 17.34 -5.69
CA ILE A 21 -12.65 16.68 -6.32
C ILE A 21 -11.60 16.45 -5.24
N SER A 22 -11.34 15.19 -4.90
CA SER A 22 -10.25 14.80 -4.01
C SER A 22 -8.94 14.65 -4.79
N PRO A 23 -7.77 14.91 -4.17
CA PRO A 23 -6.48 14.62 -4.80
C PRO A 23 -6.36 13.12 -5.08
N SER A 24 -5.75 12.77 -6.22
CA SER A 24 -5.55 11.39 -6.62
C SER A 24 -4.51 10.70 -5.73
N GLU A 25 -4.84 9.50 -5.27
CA GLU A 25 -3.94 8.65 -4.47
C GLU A 25 -2.77 8.10 -5.29
N TRP A 26 -2.86 8.14 -6.62
CA TRP A 26 -1.88 7.56 -7.54
C TRP A 26 -1.47 8.57 -8.61
N HIS A 27 -0.17 8.58 -8.91
CA HIS A 27 0.40 9.27 -10.06
C HIS A 27 0.91 8.24 -11.06
N TYR A 28 0.67 8.52 -12.35
CA TYR A 28 1.12 7.68 -13.44
C TYR A 28 2.20 8.40 -14.22
N LEU A 29 3.34 7.75 -14.42
CA LEU A 29 4.50 8.30 -15.10
C LEU A 29 4.76 7.46 -16.35
N LYS A 30 4.76 8.10 -17.52
CA LYS A 30 5.25 7.50 -18.76
C LYS A 30 6.76 7.73 -18.83
N VAL A 31 7.54 6.66 -18.90
CA VAL A 31 9.01 6.68 -18.87
C VAL A 31 9.54 6.07 -20.16
N LYS A 32 10.62 6.64 -20.71
CA LYS A 32 11.35 6.07 -21.83
C LYS A 32 12.82 5.90 -21.45
N ILE A 33 13.38 4.72 -21.69
CA ILE A 33 14.82 4.50 -21.55
C ILE A 33 15.50 4.91 -22.85
N THR A 34 16.56 5.70 -22.72
CA THR A 34 17.44 6.11 -23.82
C THR A 34 18.88 5.82 -23.43
N SER A 35 19.66 5.34 -24.38
CA SER A 35 21.08 5.05 -24.20
C SER A 35 21.86 5.59 -25.40
N GLU A 36 23.00 6.22 -25.14
CA GLU A 36 23.94 6.65 -26.18
C GLU A 36 24.67 5.45 -26.83
N HIS A 37 24.67 4.31 -26.13
CA HIS A 37 25.27 3.06 -26.59
C HIS A 37 24.20 2.04 -26.96
N THR A 38 24.51 1.20 -27.95
CA THR A 38 23.68 0.05 -28.28
C THR A 38 23.59 -0.86 -27.06
N LEU A 39 22.38 -1.06 -26.55
CA LEU A 39 22.12 -2.03 -25.50
C LEU A 39 22.39 -3.42 -26.11
N SER A 40 23.39 -4.12 -25.57
CA SER A 40 23.76 -5.46 -26.02
C SER A 40 22.73 -6.51 -25.62
N GLU A 41 21.93 -6.20 -24.60
CA GLU A 41 20.95 -7.11 -24.01
C GLU A 41 19.55 -6.50 -24.09
N HIS A 42 18.59 -7.39 -24.28
CA HIS A 42 17.17 -7.08 -24.27
C HIS A 42 16.72 -6.74 -22.86
N ILE A 43 16.02 -5.62 -22.68
CA ILE A 43 15.43 -5.24 -21.39
C ILE A 43 13.99 -5.74 -21.38
N ASP A 44 13.77 -6.89 -20.75
CA ASP A 44 12.43 -7.40 -20.52
C ASP A 44 11.74 -6.68 -19.35
N ASN A 45 10.44 -6.96 -19.17
CA ASN A 45 9.63 -6.36 -18.11
C ASN A 45 10.23 -6.58 -16.71
N LEU A 46 10.82 -7.75 -16.46
CA LEU A 46 11.40 -8.09 -15.16
C LEU A 46 12.68 -7.28 -14.91
N ALA A 47 13.57 -7.20 -15.89
CA ALA A 47 14.78 -6.39 -15.85
C ALA A 47 14.42 -4.92 -15.62
N PHE A 48 13.39 -4.41 -16.28
CA PHE A 48 12.91 -3.04 -16.05
C PHE A 48 12.39 -2.84 -14.61
N ARG A 49 11.58 -3.76 -14.08
CA ARG A 49 11.11 -3.69 -12.67
C ARG A 49 12.28 -3.69 -11.68
N LEU A 50 13.24 -4.57 -11.89
CA LEU A 50 14.44 -4.68 -11.04
C LEU A 50 15.29 -3.42 -11.13
N PHE A 51 15.47 -2.87 -12.34
CA PHE A 51 16.17 -1.62 -12.55
C PHE A 51 15.56 -0.47 -11.75
N ILE A 52 14.23 -0.30 -11.78
CA ILE A 52 13.54 0.72 -10.98
C ILE A 52 13.74 0.49 -9.48
N ALA A 53 13.56 -0.75 -8.99
CA ALA A 53 13.74 -1.08 -7.58
C ALA A 53 15.19 -0.81 -7.10
N GLN A 54 16.17 -1.19 -7.90
CA GLN A 54 17.59 -0.96 -7.63
C GLN A 54 17.92 0.55 -7.65
N ALA A 55 17.42 1.30 -8.62
CA ALA A 55 17.65 2.74 -8.71
C ALA A 55 17.07 3.49 -7.50
N LEU A 56 15.85 3.14 -7.08
CA LEU A 56 15.23 3.71 -5.89
C LEU A 56 15.99 3.35 -4.61
N GLY A 57 16.40 2.09 -4.46
CA GLY A 57 17.20 1.63 -3.32
C GLY A 57 18.58 2.27 -3.27
N SER A 58 19.24 2.45 -4.42
CA SER A 58 20.55 3.08 -4.49
C SER A 58 20.49 4.59 -4.22
N THR A 59 19.40 5.26 -4.61
CA THR A 59 19.27 6.72 -4.50
C THR A 59 18.76 7.14 -3.13
N TYR A 60 17.82 6.40 -2.55
CA TYR A 60 17.13 6.77 -1.30
C TYR A 60 17.27 5.74 -0.18
N GLY A 61 18.14 4.73 -0.37
CA GLY A 61 18.36 3.66 0.60
C GLY A 61 17.11 2.81 0.84
N ILE A 62 17.00 2.28 2.06
CA ILE A 62 15.91 1.37 2.45
C ILE A 62 14.52 2.03 2.33
N VAL A 63 14.45 3.35 2.49
CA VAL A 63 13.20 4.12 2.35
C VAL A 63 12.75 4.13 0.89
N GLY A 64 13.70 4.27 -0.05
CA GLY A 64 13.44 4.19 -1.49
C GLY A 64 12.95 2.82 -1.92
N SER A 65 13.60 1.77 -1.42
CA SER A 65 13.21 0.38 -1.69
C SER A 65 11.80 0.04 -1.20
N ALA A 66 11.29 0.78 -0.21
CA ALA A 66 9.95 0.59 0.35
C ALA A 66 8.87 1.43 -0.35
N LEU A 67 9.21 2.22 -1.38
CA LEU A 67 8.23 3.00 -2.13
C LEU A 67 7.30 2.09 -2.93
N PHE A 68 6.01 2.41 -2.91
CA PHE A 68 5.00 1.71 -3.70
C PHE A 68 5.03 2.19 -5.14
N VAL A 69 5.84 1.50 -5.95
CA VAL A 69 5.96 1.70 -7.39
C VAL A 69 5.63 0.39 -8.09
N ASP A 70 4.71 0.44 -9.04
CA ASP A 70 4.37 -0.71 -9.89
C ASP A 70 4.59 -0.35 -11.37
N VAL A 71 5.02 -1.35 -12.14
CA VAL A 71 5.14 -1.26 -13.60
C VAL A 71 3.86 -1.84 -14.19
N LEU A 72 3.04 -0.99 -14.79
CA LEU A 72 1.77 -1.40 -15.38
C LEU A 72 1.95 -1.99 -16.77
N ASP A 73 2.84 -1.37 -17.52
CA ASP A 73 3.09 -1.69 -18.92
C ASP A 73 4.55 -1.41 -19.24
N TRP A 74 5.11 -2.23 -20.12
CA TRP A 74 6.47 -2.11 -20.63
C TRP A 74 6.47 -2.63 -22.06
N ASP A 75 6.86 -1.74 -22.97
CA ASP A 75 7.11 -2.04 -24.38
C ASP A 75 8.62 -2.24 -24.55
N ASP A 76 9.03 -3.49 -24.66
CA ASP A 76 10.43 -3.88 -24.78
C ASP A 76 11.08 -3.35 -26.07
N ASP A 77 10.31 -3.18 -27.15
CA ASP A 77 10.81 -2.72 -28.45
C ASP A 77 11.01 -1.19 -28.44
N ALA A 78 10.05 -0.46 -27.89
CA ALA A 78 10.12 1.00 -27.80
C ALA A 78 10.92 1.50 -26.58
N LEU A 79 11.20 0.61 -25.62
CA LEU A 79 11.76 0.89 -24.30
C LEU A 79 10.94 1.95 -23.54
N VAL A 80 9.62 1.81 -23.59
CA VAL A 80 8.65 2.73 -22.96
C VAL A 80 7.83 1.99 -21.92
N GLY A 81 7.76 2.54 -20.72
CA GLY A 81 6.99 1.97 -19.62
C GLY A 81 6.03 2.95 -18.97
N ILE A 82 5.01 2.41 -18.29
CA ILE A 82 4.11 3.17 -17.44
C ILE A 82 4.32 2.74 -15.99
N LEU A 83 4.73 3.67 -15.14
CA LEU A 83 4.86 3.48 -13.71
C LEU A 83 3.64 4.04 -12.99
N LYS A 84 3.17 3.31 -11.99
CA LYS A 84 2.16 3.75 -11.03
C LYS A 84 2.84 4.00 -9.69
N VAL A 85 2.72 5.20 -9.16
CA VAL A 85 3.41 5.66 -7.95
C VAL A 85 2.40 6.21 -6.95
N ALA A 86 2.50 5.81 -5.68
CA ALA A 86 1.63 6.33 -4.63
C ALA A 86 1.89 7.83 -4.36
N SER A 87 0.82 8.60 -4.21
CA SER A 87 0.84 10.02 -3.85
C SER A 87 0.90 10.19 -2.33
N GLY A 88 2.11 10.36 -1.78
CA GLY A 88 2.31 10.57 -0.33
C GLY A 88 1.95 9.37 0.55
N ALA A 89 1.91 9.56 1.88
CA ALA A 89 1.80 8.55 2.95
C ALA A 89 0.58 7.59 2.88
N ALA A 90 -0.28 7.72 1.87
CA ALA A 90 -1.39 6.81 1.60
C ALA A 90 -0.88 5.57 0.86
N SER A 91 -0.04 4.77 1.53
CA SER A 91 -0.02 3.35 1.20
C SER A 91 -1.33 2.75 1.74
N PRO A 92 -2.17 2.11 0.91
CA PRO A 92 -3.40 1.47 1.38
C PRO A 92 -3.14 0.30 2.35
N TYR A 93 -1.87 -0.13 2.50
CA TYR A 93 -1.46 -1.21 3.40
C TYR A 93 -0.83 -0.73 4.70
N PHE A 94 -0.63 0.58 4.89
CA PHE A 94 -0.45 1.11 6.23
C PHE A 94 -1.84 1.44 6.77
N PRO A 95 -2.45 0.59 7.63
CA PRO A 95 -3.65 1.01 8.31
C PRO A 95 -3.31 2.31 9.02
N SER A 96 -4.01 3.40 8.65
CA SER A 96 -4.06 4.60 9.46
C SER A 96 -4.32 4.12 10.87
N ARG A 97 -3.36 4.32 11.80
CA ARG A 97 -3.45 3.85 13.17
C ARG A 97 -4.76 4.39 13.76
N SER A 98 -5.82 3.61 13.65
CA SER A 98 -7.07 3.85 14.36
C SER A 98 -6.70 3.74 15.83
N ASN A 99 -7.09 4.74 16.61
CA ASN A 99 -6.88 4.91 18.05
C ASN A 99 -7.23 3.66 18.88
N LEU A 100 -6.41 2.61 18.81
CA LEU A 100 -6.45 1.53 19.76
C LEU A 100 -5.70 2.01 21.01
N PRO A 101 -6.34 1.98 22.20
CA PRO A 101 -5.64 2.32 23.43
C PRO A 101 -4.46 1.36 23.58
N ILE A 102 -3.24 1.91 23.60
CA ILE A 102 -2.03 1.15 23.88
C ILE A 102 -2.17 0.63 25.32
N LYS A 103 -2.57 -0.64 25.48
CA LYS A 103 -2.36 -1.33 26.75
C LYS A 103 -0.85 -1.48 26.91
N ARG A 104 -0.26 -0.68 27.79
CA ARG A 104 1.14 -0.82 28.17
C ARG A 104 1.39 -2.27 28.62
N PRO A 105 2.48 -2.92 28.18
CA PRO A 105 2.87 -4.19 28.77
C PRO A 105 3.06 -4.02 30.29
N PRO A 106 2.72 -5.03 31.11
CA PRO A 106 2.91 -4.95 32.55
C PRO A 106 4.39 -4.75 32.89
N ASP A 107 4.65 -3.89 33.86
CA ASP A 107 6.01 -3.53 34.29
C ASP A 107 6.81 -4.78 34.71
N PRO A 108 8.13 -4.84 34.45
CA PRO A 108 8.97 -6.00 34.76
C PRO A 108 9.07 -6.36 36.25
N LEU A 109 8.50 -5.54 37.15
CA LEU A 109 8.60 -5.71 38.60
C LEU A 109 7.52 -6.60 39.22
N GLU A 110 6.54 -7.08 38.44
CA GLU A 110 5.53 -8.06 38.90
C GLU A 110 5.89 -9.53 38.60
N ARG A 111 7.15 -9.82 38.28
CA ARG A 111 7.60 -11.17 37.86
C ARG A 111 8.43 -11.93 38.90
N SER A 112 8.28 -11.64 40.19
CA SER A 112 9.06 -12.29 41.25
C SER A 112 8.51 -13.61 41.77
N ASP A 113 7.29 -14.04 41.40
CA ASP A 113 6.60 -15.09 42.17
C ASP A 113 6.40 -16.42 41.44
N ALA A 114 6.97 -16.62 40.25
CA ALA A 114 6.71 -17.81 39.42
C ALA A 114 7.95 -18.65 39.08
N PHE A 115 8.89 -18.80 40.03
CA PHE A 115 9.97 -19.79 39.92
C PHE A 115 10.10 -20.59 41.22
N GLN A 116 9.08 -21.40 41.53
CA GLN A 116 9.26 -22.52 42.46
C GLN A 116 9.80 -23.72 41.67
N SER A 117 11.01 -24.10 42.08
CA SER A 117 11.78 -25.26 41.68
C SER A 117 11.03 -26.57 41.91
N ASP A 118 10.97 -27.44 40.89
CA ASP A 118 10.84 -28.88 41.12
C ASP A 118 11.97 -29.63 40.40
N HIS A 119 12.96 -30.05 41.19
CA HIS A 119 14.07 -30.89 40.78
C HIS A 119 13.67 -32.36 40.94
N ARG A 120 13.35 -33.05 39.83
CA ARG A 120 13.47 -34.52 39.75
C ARG A 120 13.89 -34.96 38.35
N VAL A 121 15.16 -35.32 38.21
CA VAL A 121 15.65 -36.15 37.09
C VAL A 121 15.85 -37.56 37.65
N PRO A 122 15.18 -38.62 37.15
CA PRO A 122 15.54 -39.98 37.50
C PRO A 122 16.69 -40.47 36.59
N LEU A 123 17.78 -40.89 37.22
CA LEU A 123 18.84 -41.73 36.65
C LEU A 123 18.24 -43.09 36.24
N LEU A 124 18.49 -43.53 35.00
CA LEU A 124 18.34 -44.93 34.62
C LEU A 124 19.70 -45.48 34.18
N HIS A 125 20.20 -46.44 34.96
CA HIS A 125 21.21 -47.42 34.55
C HIS A 125 20.53 -48.51 33.70
N ALA A 126 21.15 -48.84 32.56
CA ALA A 126 21.27 -50.19 32.00
C ALA A 126 22.32 -50.17 30.90
#